data_AF-A0A179BEB5-F1
#
_entry.id   AF-A0A179BEB5-F1
#
_cell.length_a   1.000
_cell.length_b   1.000
_cell.length_c   1.000
_cell.angle_alpha   90.00
_cell.angle_beta   90.00
_cell.angle_gamma   90.00
#
_symmetry.space_group_name_H-M   'P 1'
#
loop_
_entity.id
_entity.type
_entity.pdbx_description
1 polymer ?
#
loop_
_entity_poly.entity_id
_entity_poly.type
_entity_poly.pdbx_seq_one_letter_code
_entity_poly.pdbx_strand_id
1 'polypeptide(L)'
;MVKADGNGAIDVNGQVSPVTYTVSLKQRKGRSYEVDIRLMAPRDWLLQRGFERDAVLVSQSGARIPIYPHDDSRHDDGNHYDGRLDAADTISIELTARDDSCTSEVDLVRKYPEFDGADSRRTERL
;
A
#
# COMPACT_ATOMS: atom_id res chain seq x y z
N MET A 1 -3.34 -16.77 0.92
CA MET A 1 -3.08 -15.32 0.86
C MET A 1 -4.39 -14.66 0.56
N VAL A 2 -4.86 -13.80 1.47
CA VAL A 2 -6.12 -13.07 1.33
C VAL A 2 -5.80 -11.69 0.79
N LYS A 3 -6.61 -11.17 -0.14
CA LYS A 3 -6.45 -9.81 -0.67
C LYS A 3 -7.74 -9.04 -0.48
N ALA A 4 -7.62 -7.77 -0.14
CA ALA A 4 -8.74 -6.85 0.00
C ALA A 4 -8.36 -5.51 -0.65
N ASP A 5 -9.30 -4.89 -1.35
CA ASP A 5 -9.11 -3.56 -1.92
C ASP A 5 -9.73 -2.53 -0.96
N GLY A 6 -8.96 -1.50 -0.63
CA GLY A 6 -9.36 -0.38 0.19
C GLY A 6 -9.20 0.93 -0.57
N ASN A 7 -9.99 1.94 -0.21
CA ASN A 7 -9.74 3.30 -0.67
C ASN A 7 -9.07 4.08 0.46
N GLY A 8 -8.12 4.94 0.16
CA GLY A 8 -7.44 5.74 1.16
C GLY A 8 -7.05 7.07 0.56
N ALA A 9 -6.11 7.72 1.21
CA ALA A 9 -5.49 8.90 0.65
C ALA A 9 -3.99 8.86 0.87
N ILE A 10 -3.22 9.24 -0.13
CA ILE A 10 -1.77 9.38 -0.02
C ILE A 10 -1.45 10.80 0.42
N ASP A 11 -0.67 10.94 1.48
CA ASP A 11 -0.11 12.18 2.00
C ASP A 11 1.36 12.28 1.56
N VAL A 12 1.66 13.33 0.79
CA VAL A 12 3.02 13.68 0.35
C VAL A 12 3.26 15.12 0.73
N ASN A 13 4.23 15.37 1.61
CA ASN A 13 4.55 16.72 2.11
C ASN A 13 3.33 17.50 2.66
N GLY A 14 2.39 16.81 3.32
CA GLY A 14 1.15 17.41 3.84
C GLY A 14 0.05 17.63 2.79
N GLN A 15 0.26 17.20 1.54
CA GLN A 15 -0.74 17.23 0.48
C GLN A 15 -1.35 15.85 0.29
N VAL A 16 -2.66 15.78 0.50
CA VAL A 16 -3.42 14.54 0.51
C VAL A 16 -4.16 14.35 -0.80
N SER A 17 -4.09 13.16 -1.40
CA SER A 17 -4.88 12.79 -2.59
C SER A 17 -5.56 11.43 -2.42
N PRO A 18 -6.83 11.28 -2.84
CA PRO A 18 -7.50 9.99 -2.79
C PRO A 18 -6.81 8.98 -3.71
N VAL A 19 -6.62 7.76 -3.21
CA VAL A 19 -6.04 6.62 -3.94
C VAL A 19 -6.76 5.33 -3.58
N THR A 20 -6.69 4.33 -4.45
CA THR A 20 -7.11 2.96 -4.12
C THR A 20 -5.86 2.13 -3.86
N TYR A 21 -5.91 1.31 -2.81
CA TYR A 21 -4.83 0.42 -2.42
C TYR A 21 -5.35 -1.02 -2.27
N THR A 22 -4.49 -1.99 -2.49
CA THR A 22 -4.77 -3.40 -2.26
C THR A 22 -3.92 -3.86 -1.09
N VAL A 23 -4.55 -4.50 -0.10
CA VAL A 23 -3.89 -5.14 1.02
C VAL A 23 -3.86 -6.65 0.80
N SER A 24 -2.70 -7.25 0.99
CA SER A 24 -2.42 -8.67 0.86
C SER A 24 -1.96 -9.23 2.20
N LEU A 25 -2.78 -10.12 2.77
CA LEU A 25 -2.48 -10.83 4.01
C LEU A 25 -1.80 -12.17 3.72
N LYS A 26 -0.59 -12.34 4.27
CA LYS A 26 0.16 -13.59 4.30
C LYS A 26 0.32 -14.05 5.75
N GLN A 27 -0.35 -15.15 6.11
CA GLN A 27 -0.16 -15.79 7.40
C GLN A 27 1.20 -16.52 7.42
N ARG A 28 2.10 -16.14 8.32
CA ARG A 28 3.35 -16.88 8.57
C ARG A 28 3.11 -18.01 9.57
N LYS A 29 3.93 -19.06 9.49
CA LYS A 29 3.95 -20.13 10.51
C LYS A 29 4.29 -19.50 11.87
N GLY A 30 3.38 -19.59 12.84
CA GLY A 30 3.62 -19.09 14.21
C GLY A 30 2.81 -17.87 14.65
N ARG A 31 1.61 -17.64 14.06
CA ARG A 31 0.66 -16.56 14.42
C ARG A 31 1.08 -15.14 14.02
N SER A 32 2.16 -14.97 13.27
CA SER A 32 2.52 -13.66 12.71
C SER A 32 1.79 -13.44 11.39
N TYR A 33 1.17 -12.27 11.23
CA TYR A 33 0.56 -11.86 9.97
C TYR A 33 1.50 -10.90 9.27
N GLU A 34 1.80 -11.17 8.00
CA GLU A 34 2.50 -10.24 7.13
C GLU A 34 1.46 -9.55 6.27
N VAL A 35 1.33 -8.24 6.46
CA VAL A 35 0.45 -7.39 5.67
C VAL A 35 1.31 -6.66 4.65
N ASP A 36 0.99 -6.86 3.39
CA ASP A 36 1.63 -6.22 2.25
C ASP A 36 0.61 -5.30 1.60
N ILE A 37 0.90 -4.01 1.54
CA ILE A 37 0.02 -3.01 0.95
C ILE A 37 0.64 -2.54 -0.33
N ARG A 38 -0.18 -2.41 -1.36
CA ARG A 38 0.24 -1.99 -2.68
C ARG A 38 -0.76 -1.01 -3.25
N LEU A 39 -0.30 0.11 -3.78
CA LEU A 39 -1.18 1.10 -4.40
C LEU A 39 -0.51 1.72 -5.61
N MET A 40 -1.34 2.16 -6.55
CA MET A 40 -0.89 2.91 -7.71
C MET A 40 -1.18 4.38 -7.49
N ALA A 41 -0.14 5.19 -7.48
CA ALA A 41 -0.26 6.64 -7.43
C ALA A 41 0.18 7.23 -8.77
N PRO A 42 -0.53 8.26 -9.29
CA PRO A 42 -0.11 8.92 -10.52
C PRO A 42 1.28 9.55 -10.32
N ARG A 43 2.23 9.16 -11.18
CA ARG A 43 3.62 9.61 -11.08
C ARG A 43 3.73 11.13 -11.13
N ASP A 44 2.98 11.72 -12.07
CA ASP A 44 2.97 13.17 -12.27
C ASP A 44 2.48 13.89 -11.01
N TRP A 45 1.46 13.34 -10.33
CA TRP A 45 1.00 13.88 -9.04
C TRP A 45 2.12 13.77 -7.99
N LEU A 46 2.77 12.61 -7.82
CA LEU A 46 3.87 12.47 -6.87
C LEU A 46 4.98 13.51 -7.12
N LEU A 47 5.42 13.65 -8.37
CA LEU A 47 6.48 14.58 -8.76
C LEU A 47 6.06 16.05 -8.57
N GLN A 48 4.83 16.40 -8.92
CA GLN A 48 4.27 17.74 -8.67
C GLN A 48 4.27 18.12 -7.19
N ARG A 49 4.13 17.13 -6.29
CA ARG A 49 4.08 17.31 -4.84
C ARG A 49 5.46 17.26 -4.17
N GLY A 50 6.52 17.12 -4.96
CA GLY A 50 7.89 16.96 -4.44
C GLY A 50 8.07 15.63 -3.72
N PHE A 51 7.42 14.56 -4.17
CA PHE A 51 7.70 13.22 -3.69
C PHE A 51 9.16 12.87 -4.00
N GLU A 52 9.98 12.81 -2.96
CA GLU A 52 11.36 12.34 -3.09
C GLU A 52 11.39 10.82 -2.96
N ARG A 53 11.05 10.28 -1.78
CA ARG A 53 11.06 8.83 -1.50
C ARG A 53 10.09 8.38 -0.39
N ASP A 54 9.56 9.34 0.38
CA ASP A 54 8.71 9.09 1.54
C ASP A 54 7.29 9.59 1.26
N ALA A 55 6.30 8.70 1.39
CA ALA A 55 4.89 9.05 1.39
C ALA A 55 4.18 8.28 2.48
N VAL A 56 3.03 8.79 2.90
CA VAL A 56 2.20 8.15 3.91
C VAL A 56 0.85 7.83 3.31
N LEU A 57 0.50 6.55 3.26
CA LEU A 57 -0.88 6.15 3.02
C LEU A 57 -1.69 6.37 4.29
N VAL A 58 -2.78 7.12 4.16
CA VAL A 58 -3.84 7.24 5.15
C VAL A 58 -4.98 6.32 4.73
N SER A 59 -5.19 5.24 5.48
CA SER A 59 -6.32 4.32 5.26
C SER A 59 -7.65 4.97 5.65
N GLN A 60 -8.79 4.36 5.31
CA GLN A 60 -10.12 4.85 5.76
C GLN A 60 -10.28 4.86 7.27
N SER A 61 -9.60 3.93 7.95
CA SER A 61 -9.56 3.85 9.41
C SER A 61 -8.76 4.99 10.05
N GLY A 62 -8.05 5.79 9.24
CA GLY A 62 -7.15 6.85 9.70
C GLY A 62 -5.76 6.34 10.09
N ALA A 63 -5.45 5.08 9.80
CA ALA A 63 -4.11 4.54 10.00
C ALA A 63 -3.13 5.20 9.02
N ARG A 64 -2.00 5.67 9.56
CA ARG A 64 -0.92 6.30 8.78
C ARG A 64 0.15 5.25 8.54
N ILE A 65 0.30 4.83 7.30
CA ILE A 65 1.18 3.73 6.90
C ILE A 65 2.25 4.33 5.98
N PRO A 66 3.54 4.29 6.36
CA PRO A 66 4.60 4.73 5.47
C PRO A 66 4.67 3.80 4.26
N ILE A 67 4.60 4.37 3.06
CA ILE A 67 4.69 3.67 1.78
C ILE A 67 5.97 4.11 1.08
N TYR A 68 6.59 3.15 0.41
CA TYR A 68 7.85 3.30 -0.29
C TYR A 68 7.65 2.97 -1.77
N PRO A 69 8.36 3.62 -2.69
CA PRO A 69 8.34 3.20 -4.09
C PRO A 69 8.80 1.75 -4.18
N HIS A 70 8.08 0.94 -4.96
CA HIS A 70 8.54 -0.40 -5.26
C HIS A 70 9.87 -0.28 -5.98
N ASP A 71 10.94 -0.71 -5.32
CA ASP A 71 12.26 -0.76 -5.92
C ASP A 71 12.30 -1.97 -6.88
N ASP A 72 11.89 -1.74 -8.13
CA ASP A 72 12.06 -2.72 -9.21
C ASP A 72 13.52 -2.83 -9.69
N SER A 73 14.46 -2.19 -8.98
CA SER A 73 15.90 -2.17 -9.20
C SER A 73 16.59 -3.52 -8.90
N ARG A 74 16.11 -4.59 -9.53
CA ARG A 74 16.95 -5.70 -9.99
C ARG A 74 17.09 -5.62 -11.51
N HIS A 75 17.61 -4.50 -11.99
CA HIS A 75 18.36 -4.52 -13.25
C HIS A 75 19.79 -4.92 -12.90
N ASP A 76 20.09 -6.21 -13.13
CA ASP A 76 21.46 -6.73 -13.26
C ASP A 76 22.04 -6.17 -14.58
N ASP A 77 22.24 -4.86 -14.64
CA ASP A 77 22.92 -4.18 -15.74
C ASP A 77 23.56 -2.94 -15.12
N GLY A 78 24.88 -2.99 -14.97
CA GLY A 78 25.67 -2.08 -14.14
C GLY A 78 25.69 -0.63 -14.60
N ASN A 79 24.55 0.06 -14.46
CA ASN A 79 24.45 1.49 -14.63
C ASN A 79 23.78 2.09 -13.40
N HIS A 80 24.56 2.92 -12.72
CA HIS A 80 24.24 3.60 -11.48
C HIS A 80 23.12 4.62 -11.72
N TYR A 81 21.87 4.15 -11.68
CA TYR A 81 20.70 5.03 -11.67
C TYR A 81 20.38 5.40 -10.21
N ASP A 82 20.40 6.71 -9.93
CA ASP A 82 20.23 7.37 -8.63
C ASP A 82 18.81 7.22 -8.04
N GLY A 83 18.10 6.13 -8.31
CA GLY A 83 16.73 5.87 -7.85
C GLY A 83 15.76 7.05 -8.01
N ARG A 84 16.01 7.88 -9.04
CA ARG A 84 15.13 8.95 -9.46
C ARG A 84 14.11 8.29 -10.35
N LEU A 85 12.84 8.30 -9.93
CA LEU A 85 11.69 7.81 -10.69
C LEU A 85 11.81 8.19 -12.17
N ASP A 86 12.28 7.24 -12.99
CA ASP A 86 12.73 7.55 -14.33
C ASP A 86 11.53 7.95 -15.20
N ALA A 87 11.73 8.97 -16.02
CA ALA A 87 10.61 9.71 -16.59
C ALA A 87 9.97 9.12 -17.82
N ALA A 88 10.56 8.06 -18.34
CA ALA A 88 10.36 7.66 -19.70
C ALA A 88 9.19 6.68 -19.89
N ASP A 89 8.81 5.88 -18.89
CA ASP A 89 7.95 4.71 -19.19
C ASP A 89 6.73 4.48 -18.28
N THR A 90 6.67 5.06 -17.07
CA THR A 90 5.62 4.71 -16.11
C THR A 90 4.69 5.87 -15.76
N ILE A 91 3.44 5.80 -16.21
CA ILE A 91 2.39 6.79 -15.89
C ILE A 91 1.96 6.72 -14.41
N SER A 92 2.05 5.54 -13.79
CA SER A 92 1.68 5.27 -12.40
C SER A 92 2.82 4.63 -11.64
N ILE A 93 3.14 5.12 -10.45
CA ILE A 93 4.14 4.54 -9.57
C ILE A 93 3.46 3.56 -8.64
N GLU A 94 4.01 2.35 -8.57
CA GLU A 94 3.63 1.38 -7.56
C GLU A 94 4.33 1.74 -6.25
N LEU A 95 3.53 2.03 -5.23
CA LEU A 95 4.01 2.26 -3.87
C LEU A 95 3.60 1.07 -3.02
N THR A 96 4.55 0.57 -2.22
CA THR A 96 4.38 -0.61 -1.37
C THR A 96 4.66 -0.28 0.08
N ALA A 97 3.94 -0.91 1.00
CA ALA A 97 4.23 -0.89 2.42
C ALA A 97 4.15 -2.28 2.99
N ARG A 98 4.91 -2.52 4.05
CA ARG A 98 4.89 -3.77 4.78
C ARG A 98 4.62 -3.49 6.25
N ASP A 99 3.56 -4.08 6.78
CA ASP A 99 3.22 -4.04 8.20
C ASP A 99 3.27 -5.48 8.75
N ASP A 100 4.29 -5.76 9.55
CA ASP A 100 4.41 -7.00 10.35
C ASP A 100 4.00 -6.79 11.81
N SER A 101 3.48 -5.60 12.15
CA SER A 101 3.01 -5.25 13.49
C SER A 101 1.70 -5.97 13.87
N CYS A 102 1.00 -6.55 12.89
CA CYS A 102 -0.24 -7.30 13.14
C CYS A 102 0.06 -8.70 13.71
N THR A 103 -0.16 -8.87 15.02
CA THR A 103 0.07 -10.14 15.73
C THR A 103 -1.21 -10.96 15.95
N SER A 104 -2.38 -10.43 15.57
CA SER A 104 -3.68 -11.09 15.69
C SER A 104 -4.68 -10.59 14.64
N GLU A 105 -5.68 -11.41 14.32
CA GLU A 105 -6.79 -11.06 13.42
C GLU A 105 -7.56 -9.84 13.91
N VAL A 106 -7.73 -9.68 15.22
CA VAL A 106 -8.40 -8.52 15.82
C VAL A 106 -7.63 -7.22 15.55
N ASP A 107 -6.30 -7.22 15.68
CA ASP A 107 -5.46 -6.06 15.33
C ASP A 107 -5.51 -5.77 13.83
N LEU A 108 -5.54 -6.83 13.01
CA LEU A 108 -5.68 -6.72 11.57
C LEU A 108 -7.00 -6.05 11.19
N VAL A 109 -8.14 -6.57 11.66
CA VAL A 109 -9.48 -6.05 11.39
C VAL A 109 -9.64 -4.61 11.90
N ARG A 110 -8.99 -4.26 13.02
CA ARG A 110 -9.01 -2.89 13.54
C ARG A 110 -8.23 -1.91 12.67
N LYS A 111 -7.06 -2.31 12.14
CA LYS A 111 -6.26 -1.47 11.23
C LYS A 111 -6.83 -1.45 9.81
N TYR A 112 -7.27 -2.61 9.35
CA TYR A 112 -7.72 -2.90 7.99
C TYR A 112 -9.14 -3.49 8.03
N PRO A 113 -10.16 -2.67 8.30
CA PRO A 113 -11.56 -3.12 8.35
C PRO A 113 -12.06 -3.68 7.00
N GLU A 114 -11.34 -3.45 5.90
CA GLU A 114 -11.60 -4.10 4.61
C GLU A 114 -11.54 -5.64 4.66
N PHE A 115 -10.85 -6.23 5.65
CA PHE A 115 -10.87 -7.67 5.87
C PHE A 115 -12.07 -8.16 6.69
N ASP A 116 -12.72 -7.28 7.47
CA ASP A 116 -13.94 -7.58 8.23
C ASP A 116 -15.16 -7.64 7.30
N GLY A 117 -15.21 -6.74 6.31
CA GLY A 117 -16.31 -6.66 5.33
C GLY A 117 -16.42 -7.86 4.37
N ALA A 118 -15.40 -8.73 4.29
CA ALA A 118 -15.46 -9.95 3.49
C ALA A 118 -16.48 -10.99 4.05
N ASP A 119 -16.94 -10.83 5.30
CA ASP A 119 -18.02 -11.64 5.90
C ASP A 119 -19.43 -11.05 5.67
N SER A 120 -19.61 -10.02 4.83
CA SER A 120 -20.94 -9.42 4.61
C SER A 120 -21.71 -9.95 3.39
N ARG A 121 -21.20 -10.94 2.64
CA ARG A 121 -21.91 -11.55 1.49
C ARG A 121 -22.37 -12.99 1.72
N ARG A 122 -22.69 -13.36 2.96
CA ARG A 122 -23.32 -14.67 3.25
C ARG A 122 -24.58 -14.57 4.11
N THR A 123 -25.53 -13.71 3.76
CA THR A 123 -26.88 -13.79 4.35
C THR A 123 -27.96 -13.11 3.50
N GLU A 124 -28.09 -13.47 2.23
CA GLU A 124 -29.37 -13.28 1.52
C GLU A 124 -29.73 -14.54 0.72
N ARG A 125 -30.27 -15.52 1.45
CA ARG A 125 -31.17 -16.54 0.93
C ARG A 125 -32.22 -16.81 1.99
N LEU A 126 -33.40 -16.21 1.83
CA LEU A 126 -34.69 -16.78 2.19
C LEU A 126 -35.72 -16.27 1.18
#